data_AF-A0A9X2JC20-F1
#
_entry.id   AF-A0A9X2JC20-F1
#
_cell.length_a   1.000
_cell.length_b   1.000
_cell.length_c   1.000
_cell.angle_alpha   90.00
_cell.angle_beta   90.00
_cell.angle_gamma   90.00
#
_symmetry.space_group_name_H-M   'P 1'
#
loop_
_entity.id
_entity.type
_entity.pdbx_description
1 polymer ?
#
loop_
_entity_poly.entity_id
_entity_poly.type
_entity_poly.pdbx_seq_one_letter_code
_entity_poly.pdbx_strand_id
1 'polypeptide(L)' 'MITLENYIGNNYIFNTLEIEKIINCFERKTLDKNGFFLKEGQYCKSIAFVESGIFLYYTVKDGEEKVCDFAF' A
#
# COMPACT_ATOMS: atom_id res chain seq x y z
N MET A 1 -2.89 15.20 5.07
CA MET A 1 -2.73 14.11 4.08
C MET A 1 -1.31 13.58 4.26
N ILE A 2 -1.13 12.29 4.54
CA ILE A 2 0.20 11.70 4.72
C ILE A 2 0.69 11.29 3.33
N THR A 3 1.89 11.74 2.95
CA THR A 3 2.57 11.27 1.74
C THR A 3 3.68 10.33 2.13
N LEU A 4 4.08 9.42 1.23
CA LEU A 4 5.22 8.54 1.47
C LEU A 4 6.50 9.35 1.79
N GLU A 5 6.71 10.46 1.08
CA GLU A 5 7.85 11.36 1.27
C GLU A 5 7.90 11.92 2.70
N ASN A 6 6.81 12.52 3.17
CA ASN A 6 6.74 13.09 4.51
C ASN A 6 6.79 12.00 5.59
N TYR A 7 6.20 10.83 5.35
CA TYR A 7 6.27 9.71 6.28
C TYR A 7 7.72 9.26 6.46
N ILE A 8 8.46 9.05 5.36
CA ILE A 8 9.86 8.64 5.42
C ILE A 8 10.71 9.70 6.12
N GLY A 9 10.60 10.96 5.69
CA GLY A 9 11.41 12.06 6.23
C GLY A 9 11.18 12.34 7.73
N ASN A 10 10.00 12.04 8.24
CA ASN A 10 9.67 12.27 9.65
C ASN A 10 9.96 11.06 10.57
N ASN A 11 10.02 9.85 10.03
CA ASN A 11 10.15 8.63 10.83
C ASN A 11 11.53 7.97 10.72
N TYR A 12 12.34 8.36 9.75
CA TYR A 12 13.65 7.76 9.49
C TYR A 12 14.72 8.81 9.20
N ILE A 13 15.98 8.42 9.36
CA ILE A 13 17.14 9.29 9.12
C ILE A 13 17.61 9.06 7.69
N PHE A 14 17.07 9.83 6.76
CA PHE A 14 17.53 9.91 5.37
C PHE A 14 17.76 11.36 5.00
N ASN A 15 18.76 11.62 4.15
CA ASN A 15 18.92 12.95 3.57
C ASN A 15 17.97 13.14 2.38
N THR A 16 17.80 14.40 1.93
CA THR A 16 16.87 14.75 0.85
C THR A 16 17.10 13.95 -0.44
N LEU A 17 18.35 13.69 -0.82
CA LEU A 17 18.67 12.94 -2.05
C LEU A 17 18.34 11.45 -1.93
N GLU A 18 18.47 10.87 -0.73
CA GLU A 18 18.06 9.49 -0.47
C GLU A 18 16.54 9.36 -0.52
N ILE A 19 15.82 10.31 0.09
CA ILE A 19 14.36 10.35 0.03
C ILE A 19 13.88 10.46 -1.42
N GLU A 20 14.45 11.39 -2.20
CA GLU A 20 14.11 11.55 -3.62
C GLU A 20 14.32 10.26 -4.42
N LYS A 21 15.45 9.57 -4.21
CA LYS A 21 15.72 8.27 -4.85
C LYS A 21 14.69 7.20 -4.47
N ILE A 22 14.27 7.15 -3.21
CA ILE A 22 13.25 6.21 -2.76
C ILE A 22 11.93 6.53 -3.43
N ILE A 23 11.49 7.79 -3.41
CA ILE A 23 10.20 8.21 -4.01
C ILE A 23 10.15 7.93 -5.50
N ASN A 24 11.26 8.11 -6.22
CA ASN A 24 11.36 7.80 -7.65
C ASN A 24 11.22 6.30 -7.99
N CYS A 25 11.28 5.40 -7.00
CA CYS A 25 10.97 3.98 -7.19
C CYS A 25 9.47 3.66 -7.10
N PHE A 26 8.63 4.64 -6.73
CA PHE A 26 7.19 4.46 -6.57
C PHE A 26 6.41 5.20 -7.64
N GLU A 27 5.26 4.64 -8.01
CA GLU A 27 4.27 5.28 -8.86
C GLU A 27 2.97 5.46 -8.06
N ARG A 28 2.41 6.67 -8.07
CA ARG A 28 1.13 6.92 -7.40
C ARG A 28 0.00 6.26 -8.18
N LYS A 29 -0.82 5.46 -7.47
CA LYS A 29 -2.02 4.82 -8.04
C LYS A 29 -3.25 5.14 -7.22
N THR A 30 -4.37 5.35 -7.91
CA THR A 30 -5.69 5.50 -7.32
C THR A 30 -6.53 4.29 -7.72
N LEU A 31 -7.20 3.69 -6.75
CA LEU A 31 -8.16 2.63 -6.97
C LEU A 31 -9.55 3.13 -6.59
N ASP A 32 -10.55 2.76 -7.39
CA ASP A 32 -11.94 3.02 -7.06
C ASP A 32 -12.38 2.19 -5.86
N LYS A 33 -13.44 2.64 -5.17
CA LYS A 33 -14.05 1.87 -4.08
C LYS A 33 -14.43 0.48 -4.58
N ASN A 34 -14.13 -0.55 -3.79
CA ASN A 34 -14.27 -1.97 -4.14
C ASN A 34 -13.37 -2.44 -5.29
N GLY A 35 -12.41 -1.62 -5.72
CA GLY A 35 -11.31 -2.02 -6.58
C GLY A 35 -10.34 -2.95 -5.86
N PHE A 36 -9.55 -3.70 -6.64
CA PHE A 36 -8.61 -4.69 -6.11
C PHE A 36 -7.18 -4.26 -6.36
N PHE A 37 -6.37 -4.21 -5.30
CA PHE A 37 -4.91 -4.12 -5.43
C PHE A 37 -4.30 -5.49 -5.81
N LEU A 38 -4.86 -6.56 -5.24
CA LEU A 38 -4.51 -7.96 -5.53
C LEU A 38 -5.78 -8.79 -5.48
N LYS A 39 -5.87 -9.80 -6.35
CA LYS A 39 -6.96 -10.80 -6.33
C LYS A 39 -6.42 -12.17 -5.95
N GLU A 40 -7.31 -13.02 -5.45
CA GLU A 40 -7.00 -14.42 -5.18
C GLU A 40 -6.38 -15.11 -6.42
N GLY A 41 -5.39 -15.98 -6.19
CA GLY A 41 -4.63 -16.65 -7.24
C GLY A 41 -3.57 -15.77 -7.93
N GLN A 42 -3.52 -14.46 -7.67
CA GLN A 42 -2.46 -13.60 -8.21
C GLN A 42 -1.25 -13.58 -7.28
N TYR A 43 -0.05 -13.70 -7.88
CA TYR A 43 1.19 -13.43 -7.17
C TYR A 43 1.41 -11.92 -7.07
N CYS A 44 1.52 -11.39 -5.85
CA CYS A 44 1.80 -9.98 -5.64
C CYS A 44 3.25 -9.66 -6.02
N LYS A 45 3.43 -8.67 -6.90
CA LYS A 45 4.75 -8.21 -7.37
C LYS A 45 5.06 -6.77 -6.97
N SER A 46 4.24 -6.19 -6.10
CA SER A 46 4.29 -4.77 -5.74
C SER A 46 4.23 -4.63 -4.22
N ILE A 47 4.92 -3.61 -3.70
CA ILE A 47 4.72 -3.07 -2.37
C ILE A 47 4.06 -1.70 -2.51
N ALA A 48 3.19 -1.33 -1.58
CA ALA A 48 2.49 -0.06 -1.62
C ALA A 48 2.46 0.58 -0.23
N PHE A 49 2.38 1.91 -0.23
CA PHE A 49 2.11 2.74 0.93
C PHE A 49 0.74 3.38 0.75
N VAL A 50 -0.12 3.31 1.77
CA VAL A 50 -1.47 3.88 1.70
C VAL A 50 -1.39 5.33 2.16
N GLU A 51 -1.57 6.26 1.22
CA GLU A 51 -1.61 7.70 1.55
C GLU A 51 -3.00 8.16 2.03
N SER A 52 -4.05 7.46 1.57
CA SER A 52 -5.44 7.73 1.90
C SER A 52 -6.33 6.55 1.50
N GLY A 53 -7.32 6.25 2.33
CA GLY A 53 -8.29 5.18 2.12
C GLY A 53 -8.08 4.03 3.09
N ILE A 54 -8.57 2.85 2.71
CA ILE A 54 -8.43 1.62 3.49
C ILE A 54 -8.39 0.42 2.54
N PHE A 55 -7.52 -0.55 2.85
CA PHE A 55 -7.55 -1.87 2.23
C PHE A 55 -8.05 -2.91 3.22
N LEU A 56 -8.93 -3.79 2.74
CA LEU A 56 -9.35 -5.00 3.43
C LEU A 56 -8.57 -6.18 2.86
N TYR A 57 -7.81 -6.87 3.71
CA TYR A 57 -7.19 -8.14 3.36
C TYR A 57 -8.14 -9.25 3.78
N TYR A 58 -8.50 -10.10 2.84
CA TYR A 58 -9.34 -11.26 3.10
C TYR A 58 -8.91 -12.45 2.25
N THR A 59 -9.29 -13.64 2.70
CA THR A 59 -9.14 -14.89 1.97
C THR A 59 -10.47 -15.64 1.95
N VAL A 60 -10.72 -16.42 0.91
CA VAL A 60 -11.88 -17.31 0.84
C VAL A 60 -11.44 -18.69 1.33
N LYS A 61 -12.02 -19.15 2.44
CA LYS A 61 -11.75 -20.47 2.99
C LYS A 61 -13.07 -21.19 3.21
N ASP A 62 -13.18 -22.41 2.67
CA ASP A 62 -14.38 -23.25 2.76
C ASP A 62 -15.66 -22.54 2.24
N GLY A 63 -15.51 -21.66 1.24
CA GLY A 63 -16.60 -20.87 0.67
C GLY A 63 -16.96 -19.60 1.45
N GLU A 64 -16.26 -19.29 2.53
CA GLU A 64 -16.50 -18.10 3.36
C GLU A 64 -15.34 -17.11 3.28
N GLU A 65 -15.68 -15.82 3.21
CA GLU A 65 -14.68 -14.74 3.37
C GLU A 65 -14.21 -14.67 4.82
N LYS A 66 -12.89 -14.69 5.00
CA LYS A 66 -12.23 -14.48 6.28
C LYS A 66 -11.35 -13.24 6.18
N VAL A 67 -11.71 -12.22 6.96
CA VAL A 67 -10.92 -11.00 7.10
C VAL A 67 -9.63 -11.32 7.84
N CYS A 68 -8.51 -10.87 7.28
CA CYS A 68 -7.17 -11.12 7.81
C CYS A 68 -6.53 -9.85 8.38
N ASP A 69 -6.74 -8.70 7.74
CA ASP A 69 -6.12 -7.44 8.15
C ASP A 69 -6.79 -6.22 7.50
N PHE A 70 -6.45 -5.03 8.02
CA PHE A 70 -6.79 -3.74 7.44
C PHE A 70 -5.54 -2.87 7.34
N ALA A 71 -5.27 -2.26 6.18
CA ALA A 71 -4.19 -1.28 6.02
C ALA A 71 -4.74 0.12 5.75
N PHE A 72 -4.07 1.13 6.33
CA PHE A 72 -4.44 2.54 6.32
C PHE A 72 -3.24 3.42 5.96
#